data_AF-A0A970DX76-F1
#
_entry.id   AF-A0A970DX76-F1
#
_cell.length_a   1.000
_cell.length_b   1.000
_cell.length_c   1.000
_cell.angle_alpha   90.00
_cell.angle_beta   90.00
_cell.angle_gamma   90.00
#
_symmetry.space_group_name_H-M   'P 1'
#
loop_
_entity.id
_entity.type
_entity.pdbx_description
1 polymer ?
#
loop_
_entity_poly.entity_id
_entity_poly.type
_entity_poly.pdbx_seq_one_letter_code
_entity_poly.pdbx_strand_id
1 'polypeptide(L)'
;MKKPALILYLLVILTAAWLGTAQVQALGLLVGDQEAILSQPISIVNGSILVPLHVVTDYLGGQVTWSAKGETVQLDFPDLTITMRVGEESAQVNGTSYRLEVPIEFSQGDLMVPLRFIVDHLRLSLTFDGEKGALRIQGRYLDAAADSSEVVHPSEREHVIYTPEPQQDLKEIVYIGGPRSRVFVDVANYSGYQTMLLVNPDRLVLDLYGVQGEPLPDQLVNGPIVKQIRSSLFDGNTIRVVFDLNEATGYTITPWPEGGLEVEFNYQLLSVGFERADGVPKIVIEATDKPPIETIHLTQPSRLVIDLHNTSLIGGAVELAVEDPVVRRWRVSQNTPAVTRIVLELNEPLTLWDVEGDNGRYALVFFEGTPEQAAAKREEIAARERAEALRALEEARRAAQEAQERAAQPKQTVVDETVVAEPKGDGILAGYVIMIDPGHGGSDPGAIGPYGTFEKDVNLAISLALGKLLDEAGAEVHFTRTEDVYVSIFERPQMAHHVGAHILVSVHANAYLDQNIARGTETLYNPNRESNQLLAQAIQTELVKELQLYDRGLRKRTDLAVLNGSQIPTALVEVAFLNHPEEEVLLRAPGFQQAAAQGIFNGIVRYFAEHAPKEE
;
A
#
# COMPACT_ATOMS: atom_id res chain seq x y z
N MET A 1 -45.79 -44.92 50.02
CA MET A 1 -45.93 -46.01 49.03
C MET A 1 -47.13 -45.72 48.14
N LYS A 2 -46.93 -45.52 46.83
CA LYS A 2 -47.88 -45.75 45.72
C LYS A 2 -47.17 -45.37 44.39
N LYS A 3 -47.07 -46.33 43.46
CA LYS A 3 -46.82 -46.15 42.00
C LYS A 3 -48.15 -45.71 41.34
N PRO A 4 -48.28 -45.26 40.05
CA PRO A 4 -47.43 -45.58 38.88
C PRO A 4 -47.29 -44.54 37.70
N ALA A 5 -46.38 -44.88 36.77
CA ALA A 5 -46.42 -44.84 35.29
C ALA A 5 -46.50 -43.54 34.42
N LEU A 6 -45.66 -43.60 33.35
CA LEU A 6 -45.84 -43.08 31.97
C LEU A 6 -45.68 -41.54 31.78
N ILE A 7 -44.94 -40.97 30.82
CA ILE A 7 -44.67 -41.32 29.42
C ILE A 7 -43.28 -40.80 29.00
N LEU A 8 -42.49 -41.70 28.41
CA LEU A 8 -41.35 -41.45 27.54
C LEU A 8 -41.90 -41.25 26.12
N TYR A 9 -41.75 -40.07 25.51
CA TYR A 9 -41.69 -39.78 24.06
C TYR A 9 -42.01 -38.29 23.79
N LEU A 10 -40.99 -37.43 23.78
CA LEU A 10 -40.79 -36.35 22.80
C LEU A 10 -39.44 -35.67 23.12
N LEU A 11 -38.34 -36.36 22.82
CA LEU A 11 -37.01 -35.77 22.79
C LEU A 11 -36.49 -35.84 21.35
N VAL A 12 -37.26 -35.28 20.42
CA VAL A 12 -36.85 -35.02 19.04
C VAL A 12 -37.62 -33.75 18.62
N ILE A 13 -36.93 -32.86 17.90
CA ILE A 13 -37.44 -31.63 17.25
C ILE A 13 -37.47 -30.39 18.16
N LEU A 14 -36.32 -29.72 18.31
CA LEU A 14 -36.12 -28.25 18.14
C LEU A 14 -34.79 -27.74 18.74
N THR A 15 -33.66 -28.33 18.35
CA THR A 15 -32.35 -27.64 18.35
C THR A 15 -31.52 -28.18 17.19
N ALA A 16 -31.95 -27.87 15.98
CA ALA A 16 -31.15 -28.04 14.77
C ALA A 16 -31.33 -26.77 13.92
N ALA A 17 -30.86 -25.65 14.47
CA ALA A 17 -30.68 -24.42 13.72
C ALA A 17 -29.19 -24.04 13.87
N TRP A 18 -28.40 -24.60 12.97
CA TRP A 18 -27.19 -24.01 12.40
C TRP A 18 -26.21 -23.35 13.38
N LEU A 19 -25.45 -24.19 14.10
CA LEU A 19 -24.04 -23.89 14.33
C LEU A 19 -23.28 -24.37 13.09
N GLY A 20 -23.37 -23.59 12.02
CA GLY A 20 -22.37 -23.67 10.96
C GLY A 20 -21.11 -23.03 11.52
N THR A 21 -20.23 -23.82 12.14
CA THR A 21 -18.84 -23.40 12.28
C THR A 21 -18.32 -23.22 10.85
N ALA A 22 -18.13 -21.98 10.41
CA ALA A 22 -17.33 -21.72 9.23
C ALA A 22 -15.96 -22.33 9.52
N GLN A 23 -15.71 -23.52 8.98
CA GLN A 23 -14.42 -24.16 9.04
C GLN A 23 -13.55 -23.31 8.13
N VAL A 24 -12.68 -22.48 8.72
CA VAL A 24 -11.69 -21.70 7.95
C VAL A 24 -10.91 -22.73 7.15
N GLN A 25 -11.10 -22.69 5.83
CA GLN A 25 -10.43 -23.60 4.92
C GLN A 25 -8.95 -23.21 4.97
N ALA A 26 -8.10 -24.12 5.44
CA ALA A 26 -6.67 -23.86 5.52
C ALA A 26 -6.13 -23.61 4.10
N LEU A 27 -5.22 -22.64 3.97
CA LEU A 27 -4.60 -22.27 2.69
C LEU A 27 -3.94 -23.50 2.05
N GLY A 28 -4.39 -23.86 0.85
CA GLY A 28 -3.83 -24.99 0.09
C GLY A 28 -2.51 -24.63 -0.61
N LEU A 29 -1.80 -25.63 -1.11
CA LEU A 29 -0.63 -25.45 -1.98
C LEU A 29 -0.73 -26.35 -3.21
N LEU A 30 -0.53 -25.78 -4.39
CA LEU A 30 -0.50 -26.44 -5.69
C LEU A 30 0.93 -26.32 -6.26
N VAL A 31 1.49 -27.43 -6.76
CA VAL A 31 2.74 -27.44 -7.52
C VAL A 31 2.42 -27.92 -8.93
N GLY A 32 2.52 -27.01 -9.90
CA GLY A 32 1.88 -27.18 -11.20
C GLY A 32 0.37 -27.29 -11.02
N ASP A 33 -0.19 -28.44 -11.43
CA ASP A 33 -1.60 -28.79 -11.23
C ASP A 33 -1.86 -29.78 -10.09
N GLN A 34 -0.80 -30.25 -9.42
CA GLN A 34 -0.90 -31.20 -8.33
C GLN A 34 -1.07 -30.49 -6.99
N GLU A 35 -2.03 -30.92 -6.18
CA GLU A 35 -2.19 -30.45 -4.80
C GLU A 35 -1.17 -31.13 -3.87
N ALA A 36 -0.43 -30.31 -3.14
CA ALA A 36 0.59 -30.76 -2.20
C ALA A 36 -0.05 -31.20 -0.88
N ILE A 37 0.28 -32.42 -0.45
CA ILE A 37 -0.13 -32.94 0.85
C ILE A 37 0.77 -32.33 1.92
N LEU A 38 0.19 -31.52 2.80
CA LEU A 38 0.89 -30.85 3.89
C LEU A 38 0.76 -31.66 5.19
N SER A 39 1.88 -31.97 5.85
CA SER A 39 1.94 -32.60 7.17
C SER A 39 1.44 -31.68 8.29
N GLN A 40 1.59 -30.36 8.08
CA GLN A 40 1.00 -29.30 8.87
C GLN A 40 0.65 -28.10 7.97
N PRO A 41 -0.29 -27.23 8.38
CA PRO A 41 -0.72 -26.08 7.57
C PRO A 41 0.42 -25.13 7.19
N ILE A 42 0.21 -24.36 6.12
CA ILE A 42 1.09 -23.25 5.75
C ILE A 42 1.11 -22.23 6.89
N SER A 43 2.30 -21.81 7.30
CA SER A 43 2.50 -20.80 8.34
C SER A 43 2.95 -19.49 7.70
N ILE A 44 2.42 -18.37 8.17
CA ILE A 44 2.84 -17.03 7.73
C ILE A 44 3.43 -16.32 8.94
N VAL A 45 4.72 -16.00 8.88
CA VAL A 45 5.47 -15.34 9.96
C VAL A 45 6.13 -14.11 9.35
N ASN A 46 5.83 -12.91 9.86
CA ASN A 46 6.33 -11.64 9.33
C ASN A 46 6.14 -11.45 7.81
N GLY A 47 5.08 -12.02 7.25
CA GLY A 47 4.80 -12.00 5.80
C GLY A 47 5.50 -13.09 5.00
N SER A 48 6.48 -13.80 5.56
CA SER A 48 7.14 -14.93 4.90
C SER A 48 6.28 -16.20 5.01
N ILE A 49 6.10 -16.89 3.88
CA ILE A 49 5.34 -18.13 3.78
C ILE A 49 6.26 -19.31 4.08
N LEU A 50 5.97 -20.04 5.15
CA LEU A 50 6.69 -21.23 5.55
C LEU A 50 5.89 -22.49 5.20
N VAL A 51 6.58 -23.48 4.63
CA VAL A 51 6.01 -24.81 4.36
C VAL A 51 6.85 -25.89 5.02
N PRO A 52 6.28 -27.08 5.28
CA PRO A 52 7.07 -28.23 5.70
C PRO A 52 8.12 -28.60 4.66
N LEU A 53 9.34 -28.94 5.10
CA LEU A 53 10.46 -29.26 4.21
C LEU A 53 10.15 -30.37 3.20
N HIS A 54 9.30 -31.34 3.54
CA HIS A 54 8.96 -32.44 2.61
C HIS A 54 8.25 -31.94 1.35
N VAL A 55 7.62 -30.75 1.38
CA VAL A 55 7.06 -30.13 0.17
C VAL A 55 8.15 -29.93 -0.89
N VAL A 56 9.35 -29.56 -0.47
CA VAL A 56 10.49 -29.32 -1.37
C VAL A 56 11.03 -30.64 -1.92
N THR A 57 11.08 -31.70 -1.10
CA THR A 57 11.56 -33.01 -1.55
C THR A 57 10.59 -33.71 -2.48
N ASP A 58 9.30 -33.66 -2.13
CA ASP A 58 8.29 -34.50 -2.76
C ASP A 58 7.74 -33.86 -4.04
N TYR A 59 7.76 -32.52 -4.14
CA TYR A 59 7.12 -31.79 -5.24
C TYR A 59 8.07 -30.89 -6.03
N LEU A 60 9.16 -30.38 -5.44
CA LEU A 60 10.11 -29.49 -6.12
C LEU A 60 11.41 -30.19 -6.56
N GLY A 61 11.55 -31.49 -6.29
CA GLY A 61 12.66 -32.33 -6.75
C GLY A 61 13.98 -32.11 -6.00
N GLY A 62 13.95 -31.50 -4.82
CA GLY A 62 15.15 -31.28 -4.00
C GLY A 62 15.56 -32.55 -3.25
N GLN A 63 16.84 -32.93 -3.29
CA GLN A 63 17.37 -33.98 -2.42
C GLN A 63 17.85 -33.36 -1.10
N VAL A 64 17.39 -33.89 0.03
CA VAL A 64 17.75 -33.38 1.36
C VAL A 64 18.90 -34.17 1.96
N THR A 65 19.94 -33.47 2.39
CA THR A 65 20.96 -33.98 3.31
C THR A 65 20.87 -33.24 4.64
N TRP A 66 20.73 -34.00 5.74
CA TRP A 66 20.70 -33.43 7.10
C TRP A 66 22.02 -33.69 7.84
N SER A 67 22.59 -32.64 8.44
CA SER A 67 23.75 -32.74 9.32
C SER A 67 23.36 -32.48 10.77
N ALA A 68 23.30 -33.55 11.56
CA ALA A 68 23.00 -33.48 13.00
C ALA A 68 24.06 -32.71 13.82
N LYS A 69 25.27 -32.53 13.29
CA LYS A 69 26.40 -31.88 14.00
C LYS A 69 26.50 -30.37 13.75
N GLY A 70 25.47 -29.77 13.18
CA GLY A 70 25.38 -28.32 13.00
C GLY A 70 23.96 -27.86 12.65
N GLU A 71 22.95 -28.68 12.93
CA GLU A 71 21.53 -28.38 12.65
C GLU A 71 21.29 -27.81 11.24
N THR A 72 22.03 -28.35 10.26
CA THR A 72 22.08 -27.82 8.90
C THR A 72 21.34 -28.75 7.96
N VAL A 73 20.43 -28.18 7.18
CA VAL A 73 19.79 -28.83 6.02
C VAL A 73 20.50 -28.37 4.76
N GLN A 74 20.80 -29.29 3.85
CA GLN A 74 21.25 -29.01 2.50
C GLN A 74 20.23 -29.58 1.51
N LEU A 75 19.82 -28.76 0.55
CA LEU A 75 18.89 -29.07 -0.53
C LEU A 75 19.68 -29.07 -1.83
N ASP A 76 19.77 -30.22 -2.49
CA ASP A 76 20.49 -30.36 -3.75
C ASP A 76 19.49 -30.55 -4.89
N PHE A 77 19.64 -29.70 -5.91
CA PHE A 77 18.96 -29.73 -7.20
C PHE A 77 20.02 -29.82 -8.31
N PRO A 78 19.68 -30.24 -9.55
CA PRO A 78 20.58 -30.35 -10.69
C PRO A 78 21.67 -29.26 -10.83
N ASP A 79 21.33 -27.98 -10.69
CA ASP A 79 22.25 -26.84 -10.86
C ASP A 79 22.32 -25.93 -9.61
N LEU A 80 21.76 -26.36 -8.47
CA LEU A 80 21.54 -25.51 -7.30
C LEU A 80 21.68 -26.32 -6.00
N THR A 81 22.54 -25.88 -5.09
CA THR A 81 22.63 -26.36 -3.71
C THR A 81 22.25 -25.24 -2.76
N ILE A 82 21.24 -25.46 -1.91
CA ILE A 82 20.82 -24.53 -0.85
C ILE A 82 21.13 -25.15 0.51
N THR A 83 21.95 -24.50 1.32
CA THR A 83 22.29 -24.93 2.69
C THR A 83 21.76 -23.94 3.70
N MET A 84 20.99 -24.39 4.69
CA MET A 84 20.38 -23.54 5.72
C MET A 84 20.60 -24.16 7.09
N ARG A 85 20.76 -23.33 8.13
CA ARG A 85 20.86 -23.81 9.51
C ARG A 85 19.64 -23.37 10.33
N VAL A 86 19.16 -24.28 11.18
CA VAL A 86 18.05 -24.01 12.10
C VAL A 86 18.36 -22.81 12.99
N GLY A 87 17.41 -21.87 13.03
CA GLY A 87 17.50 -20.64 13.84
C GLY A 87 18.47 -19.57 13.32
N GLU A 88 19.19 -19.80 12.22
CA GLU A 88 20.02 -18.79 11.59
C GLU A 88 19.26 -18.07 10.47
N GLU A 89 19.28 -16.74 10.48
CA GLU A 89 18.70 -15.89 9.42
C GLU A 89 19.58 -15.88 8.16
N SER A 90 20.28 -16.97 7.88
CA SER A 90 21.16 -17.06 6.71
C SER A 90 21.11 -18.43 6.06
N ALA A 91 21.22 -18.42 4.74
CA ALA A 91 21.31 -19.57 3.87
C ALA A 91 22.56 -19.44 2.99
N GLN A 92 23.06 -20.53 2.42
CA GLN A 92 24.07 -20.52 1.37
C GLN A 92 23.47 -21.13 0.11
N VAL A 93 23.58 -20.45 -1.02
CA VAL A 93 23.17 -20.98 -2.33
C VAL A 93 24.40 -21.08 -3.23
N ASN A 94 24.74 -22.30 -3.66
CA ASN A 94 25.98 -22.62 -4.37
C ASN A 94 27.23 -22.06 -3.66
N GLY A 95 27.23 -22.08 -2.32
CA GLY A 95 28.30 -21.57 -1.46
C GLY A 95 28.29 -20.04 -1.24
N THR A 96 27.36 -19.32 -1.85
CA THR A 96 27.17 -17.87 -1.64
C THR A 96 26.17 -17.63 -0.51
N SER A 97 26.47 -16.76 0.45
CA SER A 97 25.58 -16.52 1.60
C SER A 97 24.45 -15.53 1.26
N TYR A 98 23.23 -15.84 1.68
CA TYR A 98 22.00 -15.05 1.55
C TYR A 98 21.34 -14.92 2.92
N ARG A 99 20.58 -13.83 3.15
CA ARG A 99 19.79 -13.67 4.37
C ARG A 99 18.40 -14.30 4.20
N LEU A 100 17.90 -14.95 5.26
CA LEU A 100 16.52 -15.40 5.37
C LEU A 100 15.72 -14.40 6.22
N GLU A 101 14.54 -14.00 5.75
CA GLU A 101 13.61 -13.14 6.51
C GLU A 101 13.11 -13.83 7.78
N VAL A 102 12.84 -15.14 7.67
CA VAL A 102 12.49 -16.02 8.78
C VAL A 102 13.41 -17.24 8.72
N PRO A 103 14.16 -17.54 9.79
CA PRO A 103 15.04 -18.71 9.80
C PRO A 103 14.22 -20.00 9.70
N ILE A 104 14.84 -21.07 9.22
CA ILE A 104 14.19 -22.38 9.28
C ILE A 104 14.06 -22.81 10.74
N GLU A 105 12.92 -23.37 11.12
CA GLU A 105 12.65 -23.78 12.49
C GLU A 105 11.80 -25.04 12.57
N PHE A 106 11.92 -25.78 13.68
CA PHE A 106 11.03 -26.90 13.93
C PHE A 106 9.71 -26.41 14.51
N SER A 107 8.61 -26.74 13.83
CA SER A 107 7.25 -26.54 14.32
C SER A 107 6.51 -27.87 14.30
N GLN A 108 5.93 -28.25 15.44
CA GLN A 108 5.09 -29.45 15.59
C GLN A 108 5.71 -30.78 15.09
N GLY A 109 7.03 -30.86 14.99
CA GLY A 109 7.75 -32.05 14.56
C GLY A 109 8.27 -32.01 13.12
N ASP A 110 7.84 -31.07 12.28
CA ASP A 110 8.47 -30.84 10.97
C ASP A 110 9.36 -29.61 10.96
N LEU A 111 10.36 -29.63 10.08
CA LEU A 111 11.21 -28.48 9.78
C LEU A 111 10.49 -27.60 8.76
N MET A 112 10.18 -26.36 9.15
CA MET A 112 9.54 -25.37 8.32
C MET A 112 10.58 -24.56 7.56
N VAL A 113 10.36 -24.37 6.26
CA VAL A 113 11.28 -23.67 5.37
C VAL A 113 10.58 -22.55 4.59
N PRO A 114 11.27 -21.43 4.32
CA PRO A 114 10.70 -20.30 3.58
C PRO A 114 10.47 -20.69 2.13
N LEU A 115 9.19 -20.85 1.76
CA LEU A 115 8.77 -21.31 0.45
C LEU A 115 9.26 -20.36 -0.64
N ARG A 116 9.08 -19.05 -0.43
CA ARG A 116 9.42 -18.02 -1.41
C ARG A 116 10.92 -18.01 -1.73
N PHE A 117 11.77 -18.09 -0.71
CA PHE A 117 13.22 -18.16 -0.86
C PHE A 117 13.66 -19.32 -1.77
N ILE A 118 13.05 -20.49 -1.61
CA ILE A 118 13.38 -21.68 -2.42
C ILE A 118 12.81 -21.55 -3.84
N VAL A 119 11.56 -21.13 -3.97
CA VAL A 119 10.87 -20.95 -5.27
C VAL A 119 11.60 -19.94 -6.15
N ASP A 120 12.05 -18.81 -5.59
CA ASP A 120 12.75 -17.77 -6.35
C ASP A 120 14.11 -18.25 -6.87
N HIS A 121 14.89 -18.98 -6.06
CA HIS A 121 16.18 -19.53 -6.51
C HIS A 121 16.03 -20.66 -7.54
N LEU A 122 14.90 -21.38 -7.51
CA LEU A 122 14.52 -22.32 -8.56
C LEU A 122 13.95 -21.65 -9.82
N ARG A 123 13.82 -20.31 -9.81
CA ARG A 123 13.21 -19.51 -10.89
C ARG A 123 11.78 -19.95 -11.21
N LEU A 124 11.05 -20.34 -10.17
CA LEU A 124 9.64 -20.66 -10.21
C LEU A 124 8.83 -19.43 -9.79
N SER A 125 7.56 -19.41 -10.18
CA SER A 125 6.59 -18.38 -9.79
C SER A 125 5.71 -18.90 -8.65
N LEU A 126 5.27 -18.01 -7.76
CA LEU A 126 4.29 -18.28 -6.71
C LEU A 126 3.11 -17.31 -6.89
N THR A 127 1.93 -17.84 -7.17
CA THR A 127 0.68 -17.08 -7.37
C THR A 127 -0.41 -17.56 -6.42
N PHE A 128 -1.52 -16.83 -6.29
CA PHE A 128 -2.68 -17.25 -5.50
C PHE A 128 -3.84 -17.65 -6.44
N ASP A 129 -4.35 -18.87 -6.26
CA ASP A 129 -5.53 -19.39 -6.95
C ASP A 129 -6.76 -19.11 -6.08
N GLY A 130 -7.47 -18.02 -6.41
CA GLY A 130 -8.63 -17.55 -5.65
C GLY A 130 -9.84 -18.47 -5.72
N GLU A 131 -9.97 -19.32 -6.75
CA GLU A 131 -11.07 -20.29 -6.84
C GLU A 131 -10.84 -21.50 -5.92
N LYS A 132 -9.57 -21.93 -5.79
CA LYS A 132 -9.19 -23.07 -4.96
C LYS A 132 -8.76 -22.71 -3.54
N GLY A 133 -8.55 -21.41 -3.25
CA GLY A 133 -8.04 -20.96 -1.96
C GLY A 133 -6.63 -21.51 -1.67
N ALA A 134 -5.77 -21.54 -2.69
CA ALA A 134 -4.46 -22.17 -2.62
C ALA A 134 -3.35 -21.30 -3.21
N LEU A 135 -2.16 -21.37 -2.64
CA LEU A 135 -0.94 -20.90 -3.31
C LEU A 135 -0.59 -21.85 -4.45
N ARG A 136 -0.06 -21.33 -5.55
CA ARG A 136 0.30 -22.13 -6.73
C ARG A 136 1.72 -21.82 -7.19
N ILE A 137 2.52 -22.88 -7.33
CA ILE A 137 3.90 -22.81 -7.83
C ILE A 137 3.93 -23.27 -9.28
N GLN A 138 4.49 -22.46 -10.19
CA GLN A 138 4.56 -22.78 -11.62
C GLN A 138 5.90 -22.35 -12.24
N GLY A 139 6.39 -23.06 -13.26
CA GLY A 139 7.55 -22.65 -14.04
C GLY A 139 8.17 -23.76 -14.88
N ARG A 140 8.95 -23.38 -15.90
CA ARG A 140 9.55 -24.29 -16.90
C ARG A 140 10.35 -25.45 -16.31
N TYR A 141 10.95 -25.25 -15.14
CA TYR A 141 11.72 -26.27 -14.42
C TYR A 141 10.85 -27.44 -13.93
N LEU A 142 9.54 -27.22 -13.71
CA LEU A 142 8.57 -28.26 -13.36
C LEU A 142 8.06 -29.02 -14.60
N ASP A 143 8.00 -28.35 -15.77
CA ASP A 143 7.57 -28.96 -17.03
C ASP A 143 8.66 -29.88 -17.64
N ALA A 144 9.94 -29.54 -17.45
CA ALA A 144 11.08 -30.31 -17.94
C ALA A 144 11.31 -31.62 -17.16
N ALA A 145 10.83 -31.71 -15.92
CA ALA A 145 10.90 -32.94 -15.12
C ALA A 145 9.89 -34.01 -15.59
N ALA A 146 8.91 -33.64 -16.42
CA ALA A 146 7.90 -34.55 -16.96
C ALA A 146 8.28 -35.15 -18.33
N ASP A 147 9.25 -34.58 -19.05
CA ASP A 147 9.56 -35.03 -20.41
C ASP A 147 11.08 -35.08 -20.65
N SER A 148 11.69 -36.19 -20.23
CA SER A 148 13.09 -36.51 -20.52
C SER A 148 13.21 -37.41 -21.75
N SER A 149 12.94 -36.86 -22.93
CA SER A 149 13.54 -37.35 -24.18
C SER A 149 13.25 -36.39 -25.33
N GLU A 150 14.19 -35.47 -25.63
CA GLU A 150 14.68 -35.28 -27.00
C GLU A 150 15.84 -34.27 -27.06
N VAL A 151 16.89 -34.68 -27.77
CA VAL A 151 18.03 -33.86 -28.15
C VAL A 151 17.63 -33.04 -29.37
N VAL A 152 17.70 -31.71 -29.29
CA VAL A 152 17.59 -30.84 -30.47
C VAL A 152 18.80 -29.92 -30.56
N HIS A 153 19.60 -30.11 -31.61
CA HIS A 153 20.62 -29.18 -32.05
C HIS A 153 19.95 -27.96 -32.70
N PRO A 154 20.30 -26.71 -32.34
CA PRO A 154 19.92 -25.54 -33.12
C PRO A 154 21.03 -25.21 -34.12
N SER A 155 20.71 -25.33 -35.41
CA SER A 155 21.45 -24.69 -36.50
C SER A 155 21.18 -23.17 -36.52
N GLU A 156 22.27 -22.41 -36.59
CA GLU A 156 22.45 -21.10 -37.24
C GLU A 156 21.28 -20.09 -37.17
N ARG A 157 21.43 -19.11 -36.28
CA ARG A 157 20.88 -17.76 -36.42
C ARG A 157 21.98 -16.73 -36.16
N GLU A 158 21.95 -15.66 -36.95
CA GLU A 158 22.97 -14.63 -37.06
C GLU A 158 23.41 -14.04 -35.71
N HIS A 159 24.73 -13.89 -35.55
CA HIS A 159 25.35 -13.22 -34.41
C HIS A 159 25.04 -11.72 -34.44
N VAL A 160 24.06 -11.29 -33.64
CA VAL A 160 24.09 -9.93 -33.08
C VAL A 160 25.11 -9.98 -31.94
N ILE A 161 26.26 -9.33 -32.14
CA ILE A 161 27.23 -9.12 -31.07
C ILE A 161 26.59 -8.12 -30.11
N TYR A 162 25.96 -8.63 -29.06
CA TYR A 162 25.65 -7.83 -27.88
C TYR A 162 26.98 -7.47 -27.24
N THR A 163 27.37 -6.20 -27.35
CA THR A 163 28.40 -5.66 -26.48
C THR A 163 27.71 -5.55 -25.12
N PRO A 164 28.08 -6.31 -24.09
CA PRO A 164 27.46 -6.15 -22.78
C PRO A 164 27.66 -4.70 -22.36
N GLU A 165 26.57 -3.97 -22.16
CA GLU A 165 26.64 -2.71 -21.43
C GLU A 165 27.35 -2.97 -20.10
N PRO A 166 28.22 -2.05 -19.64
CA PRO A 166 28.88 -2.20 -18.36
C PRO A 166 27.83 -2.46 -17.28
N GLN A 167 28.04 -3.52 -16.50
CA GLN A 167 27.14 -3.93 -15.42
C GLN A 167 27.08 -2.81 -14.37
N GLN A 168 26.03 -1.99 -14.42
CA GLN A 168 25.75 -0.93 -13.45
C GLN A 168 24.69 -1.44 -12.47
N ASP A 169 25.12 -1.76 -11.27
CA ASP A 169 24.28 -2.32 -10.23
C ASP A 169 23.48 -1.23 -9.51
N LEU A 170 24.08 -0.06 -9.20
CA LEU A 170 23.34 1.10 -8.71
C LEU A 170 22.69 1.86 -9.88
N LYS A 171 21.38 1.69 -10.05
CA LYS A 171 20.62 2.24 -11.17
C LYS A 171 20.14 3.66 -10.89
N GLU A 172 19.51 3.87 -9.75
CA GLU A 172 18.90 5.16 -9.40
C GLU A 172 18.84 5.38 -7.88
N ILE A 173 18.79 6.65 -7.45
CA ILE A 173 18.38 7.02 -6.09
C ILE A 173 17.23 8.02 -6.23
N VAL A 174 16.06 7.67 -5.73
CA VAL A 174 14.81 8.43 -5.87
C VAL A 174 14.39 8.99 -4.52
N TYR A 175 14.47 10.31 -4.35
CA TYR A 175 13.84 10.97 -3.22
C TYR A 175 12.32 11.05 -3.43
N ILE A 176 11.57 10.25 -2.66
CA ILE A 176 10.11 10.19 -2.73
C ILE A 176 9.46 11.32 -1.91
N GLY A 177 10.14 11.78 -0.84
CA GLY A 177 9.63 12.84 0.02
C GLY A 177 8.63 12.36 1.07
N GLY A 178 7.65 13.21 1.38
CA GLY A 178 6.70 12.99 2.47
C GLY A 178 7.23 13.41 3.86
N PRO A 179 6.40 13.28 4.91
CA PRO A 179 6.68 13.81 6.24
C PRO A 179 7.83 13.11 6.98
N ARG A 180 8.14 11.89 6.54
CA ARG A 180 9.25 11.06 7.01
C ARG A 180 10.42 10.98 6.03
N SER A 181 10.36 11.74 4.92
CA SER A 181 11.33 11.71 3.82
C SER A 181 11.71 10.29 3.40
N ARG A 182 11.03 9.71 2.43
CA ARG A 182 11.42 8.40 1.92
C ARG A 182 12.41 8.54 0.77
N VAL A 183 13.40 7.65 0.72
CA VAL A 183 14.32 7.52 -0.41
C VAL A 183 14.38 6.07 -0.85
N PHE A 184 14.16 5.83 -2.13
CA PHE A 184 14.42 4.53 -2.73
C PHE A 184 15.79 4.52 -3.39
N VAL A 185 16.60 3.53 -3.08
CA VAL A 185 17.91 3.29 -3.69
C VAL A 185 17.75 2.06 -4.57
N ASP A 186 17.57 2.26 -5.87
CA ASP A 186 17.48 1.18 -6.84
C ASP A 186 18.88 0.62 -7.10
N VAL A 187 19.17 -0.50 -6.44
CA VAL A 187 20.44 -1.20 -6.55
C VAL A 187 20.20 -2.69 -6.79
N ALA A 188 20.73 -3.19 -7.90
CA ALA A 188 20.83 -4.60 -8.22
C ALA A 188 22.08 -5.21 -7.59
N ASN A 189 22.07 -6.53 -7.36
CA ASN A 189 23.27 -7.34 -7.05
C ASN A 189 24.26 -6.78 -6.00
N TYR A 190 23.79 -6.23 -4.88
CA TYR A 190 24.65 -5.89 -3.75
C TYR A 190 24.80 -7.08 -2.78
N SER A 191 25.99 -7.25 -2.19
CA SER A 191 26.26 -8.36 -1.24
C SER A 191 25.86 -8.04 0.20
N GLY A 192 25.57 -6.77 0.48
CA GLY A 192 25.08 -6.29 1.76
C GLY A 192 25.22 -4.77 1.87
N TYR A 193 24.76 -4.23 2.99
CA TYR A 193 24.95 -2.82 3.29
C TYR A 193 25.27 -2.59 4.76
N GLN A 194 25.95 -1.49 5.04
CA GLN A 194 26.14 -0.98 6.39
C GLN A 194 25.62 0.46 6.48
N THR A 195 25.08 0.84 7.63
CA THR A 195 24.70 2.23 7.89
C THR A 195 25.42 2.83 9.07
N MET A 196 25.55 4.15 9.02
CA MET A 196 26.10 4.95 10.11
C MET A 196 25.39 6.31 10.15
N LEU A 197 24.76 6.60 11.28
CA LEU A 197 24.24 7.93 11.57
C LEU A 197 25.35 8.77 12.21
N LEU A 198 25.70 9.88 11.57
CA LEU A 198 26.65 10.86 12.05
C LEU A 198 25.91 12.06 12.63
N VAL A 199 26.46 12.62 13.69
CA VAL A 199 26.05 13.91 14.27
C VAL A 199 27.20 14.89 14.10
N ASN A 200 26.92 16.12 13.66
CA ASN A 200 27.90 17.18 13.41
C ASN A 200 28.99 16.86 12.34
N PRO A 201 28.71 17.03 11.03
CA PRO A 201 27.42 17.36 10.43
C PRO A 201 26.49 16.15 10.39
N ASP A 202 25.19 16.41 10.40
CA ASP A 202 24.17 15.37 10.52
C ASP A 202 23.98 14.65 9.19
N ARG A 203 24.26 13.34 9.20
CA ARG A 203 24.26 12.51 8.00
C ARG A 203 23.84 11.09 8.29
N LEU A 204 23.07 10.49 7.39
CA LEU A 204 23.01 9.05 7.28
C LEU A 204 23.98 8.61 6.16
N VAL A 205 24.89 7.70 6.49
CA VAL A 205 25.77 7.05 5.52
C VAL A 205 25.26 5.63 5.30
N LEU A 206 25.12 5.23 4.05
CA LEU A 206 24.73 3.89 3.59
C LEU A 206 25.83 3.36 2.66
N ASP A 207 26.60 2.40 3.12
CA ASP A 207 27.63 1.73 2.34
C ASP A 207 27.04 0.47 1.71
N LEU A 208 27.05 0.38 0.39
CA LEU A 208 26.57 -0.75 -0.40
C LEU A 208 27.78 -1.56 -0.89
N TYR A 209 27.89 -2.82 -0.46
CA TYR A 209 29.02 -3.69 -0.78
C TYR A 209 28.75 -4.52 -2.03
N GLY A 210 29.80 -4.80 -2.80
CA GLY A 210 29.73 -5.68 -3.97
C GLY A 210 29.04 -5.07 -5.19
N VAL A 211 28.71 -3.78 -5.13
CA VAL A 211 28.04 -3.04 -6.21
C VAL A 211 29.04 -2.70 -7.31
N GLN A 212 28.77 -3.17 -8.53
CA GLN A 212 29.55 -2.83 -9.72
C GLN A 212 29.00 -1.57 -10.41
N GLY A 213 29.88 -0.80 -11.04
CA GLY A 213 29.53 0.42 -11.75
C GLY A 213 30.03 1.70 -11.07
N GLU A 214 29.54 2.84 -11.57
CA GLU A 214 29.95 4.17 -11.13
C GLU A 214 28.91 4.78 -10.16
N PRO A 215 29.32 5.69 -9.25
CA PRO A 215 28.38 6.44 -8.42
C PRO A 215 27.49 7.36 -9.26
N LEU A 216 26.29 7.62 -8.76
CA LEU A 216 25.32 8.57 -9.33
C LEU A 216 25.63 10.03 -8.92
N PRO A 217 25.21 11.02 -9.73
CA PRO A 217 25.38 12.44 -9.42
C PRO A 217 24.71 12.87 -8.11
N ASP A 218 25.28 13.89 -7.47
CA ASP A 218 24.70 14.53 -6.29
C ASP A 218 23.32 15.13 -6.59
N GLN A 219 22.37 14.91 -5.69
CA GLN A 219 21.00 15.43 -5.77
C GLN A 219 20.76 16.42 -4.63
N LEU A 220 20.51 17.68 -4.96
CA LEU A 220 20.04 18.67 -3.99
C LEU A 220 18.52 18.55 -3.87
N VAL A 221 18.05 18.07 -2.71
CA VAL A 221 16.64 17.74 -2.50
C VAL A 221 15.89 18.86 -1.77
N ASN A 222 16.52 19.47 -0.74
CA ASN A 222 15.91 20.47 0.15
C ASN A 222 14.58 20.00 0.78
N GLY A 223 14.49 18.73 1.15
CA GLY A 223 13.34 18.15 1.84
C GLY A 223 13.29 18.50 3.34
N PRO A 224 12.19 18.17 4.03
CA PRO A 224 12.02 18.46 5.46
C PRO A 224 13.08 17.78 6.34
N ILE A 225 13.54 16.59 5.98
CA ILE A 225 14.57 15.85 6.72
C ILE A 225 15.87 15.76 5.92
N VAL A 226 15.80 15.39 4.64
CA VAL A 226 16.98 15.20 3.77
C VAL A 226 17.23 16.46 2.95
N LYS A 227 18.41 17.05 3.15
CA LYS A 227 18.86 18.23 2.40
C LYS A 227 19.44 17.87 1.05
N GLN A 228 20.33 16.88 1.02
CA GLN A 228 21.07 16.47 -0.16
C GLN A 228 21.36 14.97 -0.10
N ILE A 229 21.40 14.33 -1.25
CA ILE A 229 21.84 12.93 -1.39
C ILE A 229 23.05 12.92 -2.30
N ARG A 230 24.10 12.23 -1.86
CA ARG A 230 25.37 12.13 -2.59
C ARG A 230 25.75 10.68 -2.73
N SER A 231 26.44 10.33 -3.80
CA SER A 231 27.01 9.00 -3.91
C SER A 231 28.45 9.05 -4.38
N SER A 232 29.26 8.11 -3.91
CA SER A 232 30.68 8.05 -4.23
C SER A 232 31.18 6.62 -4.16
N LEU A 233 32.11 6.27 -5.04
CA LEU A 233 32.90 5.04 -4.90
C LEU A 233 33.82 5.20 -3.67
N PHE A 234 33.47 4.54 -2.58
CA PHE A 234 34.21 4.66 -1.31
C PHE A 234 35.53 3.88 -1.37
N ASP A 235 35.47 2.68 -1.94
CA ASP A 235 36.60 1.86 -2.33
C ASP A 235 36.23 1.03 -3.57
N GLY A 236 37.16 0.21 -4.08
CA GLY A 236 36.97 -0.53 -5.33
C GLY A 236 35.83 -1.56 -5.34
N ASN A 237 35.09 -1.75 -4.24
CA ASN A 237 33.96 -2.68 -4.15
C ASN A 237 32.78 -2.13 -3.32
N THR A 238 32.78 -0.83 -3.01
CA THR A 238 31.77 -0.21 -2.12
C THR A 238 31.29 1.11 -2.69
N ILE A 239 29.99 1.21 -2.98
CA ILE A 239 29.34 2.50 -3.25
C ILE A 239 28.75 3.04 -1.96
N ARG A 240 29.19 4.24 -1.56
CA ARG A 240 28.65 4.96 -0.41
C ARG A 240 27.62 5.96 -0.88
N VAL A 241 26.41 5.84 -0.35
CA VAL A 241 25.34 6.83 -0.44
C VAL A 241 25.29 7.63 0.86
N VAL A 242 25.31 8.96 0.77
CA VAL A 242 25.27 9.87 1.92
C VAL A 242 24.05 10.75 1.81
N PHE A 243 23.18 10.67 2.82
CA PHE A 243 22.06 11.58 3.02
C PHE A 243 22.52 12.67 3.99
N ASP A 244 22.74 13.89 3.49
CA ASP A 244 22.95 15.05 4.35
C ASP A 244 21.59 15.46 4.94
N LEU A 245 21.49 15.46 6.26
CA LEU A 245 20.25 15.69 6.99
C LEU A 245 20.19 17.13 7.52
N ASN A 246 18.98 17.65 7.69
CA ASN A 246 18.77 18.92 8.38
C ASN A 246 19.08 18.77 9.88
N GLU A 247 18.65 17.66 10.47
CA GLU A 247 18.89 17.25 11.85
C GLU A 247 18.99 15.71 11.89
N ALA A 248 19.87 15.16 12.73
CA ALA A 248 20.03 13.71 12.85
C ALA A 248 18.75 13.06 13.39
N THR A 249 18.28 12.01 12.71
CA THR A 249 17.03 11.30 13.06
C THR A 249 17.18 9.81 12.83
N GLY A 250 16.39 9.01 13.55
CA GLY A 250 16.31 7.57 13.32
C GLY A 250 15.74 7.24 11.94
N TYR A 251 15.94 6.02 11.48
CA TYR A 251 15.52 5.56 10.17
C TYR A 251 15.32 4.05 10.16
N THR A 252 14.60 3.60 9.14
CA THR A 252 14.42 2.19 8.78
C THR A 252 14.93 1.99 7.37
N ILE A 253 15.67 0.90 7.14
CA ILE A 253 15.99 0.44 5.79
C ILE A 253 15.26 -0.86 5.53
N THR A 254 14.43 -0.86 4.49
CA THR A 254 13.66 -2.01 4.05
C THR A 254 14.20 -2.45 2.70
N PRO A 255 14.81 -3.65 2.59
CA PRO A 255 15.13 -4.23 1.29
C PRO A 255 13.85 -4.50 0.50
N TRP A 256 13.86 -4.20 -0.80
CA TRP A 256 12.72 -4.44 -1.67
C TRP A 256 12.83 -5.80 -2.38
N PRO A 257 11.73 -6.56 -2.51
CA PRO A 257 11.76 -7.93 -3.04
C PRO A 257 12.35 -8.09 -4.44
N GLU A 258 12.22 -7.07 -5.31
CA GLU A 258 12.71 -7.09 -6.70
C GLU A 258 14.08 -6.42 -6.88
N GLY A 259 14.70 -5.98 -5.79
CA GLY A 259 15.96 -5.21 -5.80
C GLY A 259 15.79 -3.81 -5.21
N GLY A 260 16.88 -3.25 -4.70
CA GLY A 260 16.88 -1.93 -4.06
C GLY A 260 16.63 -1.91 -2.55
N LEU A 261 16.77 -0.72 -1.98
CA LEU A 261 16.61 -0.41 -0.55
C LEU A 261 15.76 0.84 -0.39
N GLU A 262 14.69 0.75 0.39
CA GLU A 262 13.96 1.94 0.84
C GLU A 262 14.51 2.41 2.18
N VAL A 263 14.85 3.68 2.26
CA VAL A 263 15.26 4.38 3.48
C VAL A 263 14.12 5.31 3.88
N GLU A 264 13.52 5.07 5.04
CA GLU A 264 12.48 5.93 5.61
C GLU A 264 12.96 6.48 6.95
N PHE A 265 12.96 7.81 7.14
CA PHE A 265 13.37 8.43 8.39
C PHE A 265 12.22 8.50 9.41
N ASN A 266 12.53 8.74 10.67
CA ASN A 266 11.53 9.01 11.70
C ASN A 266 10.94 10.41 11.55
N TYR A 267 9.70 10.60 12.00
CA TYR A 267 9.16 11.93 12.25
C TYR A 267 10.08 12.68 13.21
N GLN A 268 10.40 13.93 12.90
CA GLN A 268 11.21 14.75 13.78
C GLN A 268 10.29 15.54 14.71
N LEU A 269 10.36 15.26 16.01
CA LEU A 269 9.68 16.04 17.03
C LEU A 269 10.57 17.22 17.41
N LEU A 270 10.16 18.41 16.99
CA LEU A 270 10.91 19.66 17.14
C LEU A 270 10.65 20.28 18.51
N SER A 271 9.38 20.31 18.93
CA SER A 271 9.01 20.82 20.25
C SER A 271 7.82 20.04 20.82
N VAL A 272 7.81 19.89 22.14
CA VAL A 272 6.70 19.33 22.91
C VAL A 272 6.49 20.25 24.10
N GLY A 273 5.25 20.65 24.36
CA GLY A 273 4.89 21.54 25.45
C GLY A 273 3.60 21.10 26.11
N PHE A 274 3.44 21.47 27.38
CA PHE A 274 2.19 21.33 28.10
C PHE A 274 1.54 22.69 28.26
N GLU A 275 0.23 22.79 28.00
CA GLU A 275 -0.57 23.97 28.28
C GLU A 275 -1.98 23.58 28.75
N ARG A 276 -2.67 24.52 29.40
CA ARG A 276 -4.11 24.42 29.64
C ARG A 276 -4.81 25.55 28.91
N ALA A 277 -5.56 25.22 27.86
CA ALA A 277 -6.32 26.16 27.04
C ALA A 277 -7.81 25.93 27.25
N ASP A 278 -8.57 27.01 27.52
CA ASP A 278 -10.02 26.95 27.78
C ASP A 278 -10.42 25.95 28.87
N GLY A 279 -9.55 25.78 29.88
CA GLY A 279 -9.77 24.85 30.97
C GLY A 279 -9.46 23.39 30.64
N VAL A 280 -8.96 23.07 29.44
CA VAL A 280 -8.62 21.71 29.02
C VAL A 280 -7.10 21.54 28.96
N PRO A 281 -6.52 20.53 29.63
CA PRO A 281 -5.09 20.25 29.50
C PRO A 281 -4.78 19.74 28.09
N LYS A 282 -3.68 20.21 27.51
CA LYS A 282 -3.20 19.86 26.18
C LYS A 282 -1.70 19.61 26.18
N ILE A 283 -1.26 18.71 25.31
CA ILE A 283 0.16 18.57 24.93
C ILE A 283 0.29 19.06 23.49
N VAL A 284 0.99 20.19 23.30
CA VAL A 284 1.24 20.79 21.99
C VAL A 284 2.55 20.25 21.45
N ILE A 285 2.54 19.78 20.21
CA ILE A 285 3.68 19.15 19.55
C ILE A 285 3.90 19.85 18.21
N GLU A 286 5.13 20.28 17.97
CA GLU A 286 5.61 20.66 16.64
C GLU A 286 6.51 19.55 16.12
N ALA A 287 6.21 19.06 14.92
CA ALA A 287 6.87 17.93 14.30
C ALA A 287 6.87 18.05 12.77
N THR A 288 7.54 17.12 12.08
CA THR A 288 7.38 17.02 10.61
C THR A 288 5.96 16.67 10.20
N ASP A 289 5.26 15.85 11.00
CA ASP A 289 3.83 15.54 10.89
C ASP A 289 3.34 14.78 12.14
N LYS A 290 2.07 14.37 12.16
CA LYS A 290 1.44 13.58 13.22
C LYS A 290 1.88 12.10 13.14
N PRO A 291 2.60 11.57 14.15
CA PRO A 291 2.98 10.17 14.23
C PRO A 291 1.82 9.30 14.74
N PRO A 292 1.90 7.96 14.60
CA PRO A 292 1.01 7.05 15.31
C PRO A 292 1.17 7.21 16.83
N ILE A 293 0.05 7.24 17.55
CA ILE A 293 -0.01 7.51 18.98
C ILE A 293 -0.62 6.30 19.71
N GLU A 294 0.05 5.85 20.75
CA GLU A 294 -0.45 4.82 21.67
C GLU A 294 -0.49 5.38 23.10
N THR A 295 -1.53 5.04 23.87
CA THR A 295 -1.67 5.50 25.25
C THR A 295 -1.79 4.35 26.22
N ILE A 296 -1.05 4.41 27.33
CA ILE A 296 -1.06 3.40 28.39
C ILE A 296 -1.35 4.08 29.73
N HIS A 297 -2.35 3.58 30.45
CA HIS A 297 -2.69 4.05 31.79
C HIS A 297 -2.05 3.17 32.86
N LEU A 298 -1.36 3.80 33.82
CA LEU A 298 -0.77 3.14 34.97
C LEU A 298 -1.42 3.70 36.24
N THR A 299 -1.75 2.84 37.21
CA THR A 299 -2.52 3.24 38.41
C THR A 299 -1.68 3.41 39.67
N GLN A 300 -0.42 2.96 39.68
CA GLN A 300 0.46 3.00 40.86
C GLN A 300 1.91 3.34 40.49
N PRO A 301 2.35 4.61 40.60
CA PRO A 301 1.52 5.82 40.74
C PRO A 301 0.70 6.11 39.46
N SER A 302 -0.36 6.91 39.60
CA SER A 302 -1.24 7.30 38.49
C SER A 302 -0.48 8.04 37.41
N ARG A 303 -0.41 7.47 36.20
CA ARG A 303 0.31 8.02 35.04
C ARG A 303 -0.42 7.74 33.75
N LEU A 304 -0.38 8.69 32.83
CA LEU A 304 -0.67 8.49 31.42
C LEU A 304 0.65 8.47 30.65
N VAL A 305 0.95 7.34 30.03
CA VAL A 305 2.08 7.18 29.11
C VAL A 305 1.53 7.34 27.69
N ILE A 306 2.22 8.12 26.86
CA ILE A 306 1.87 8.37 25.47
C ILE A 306 3.12 8.06 24.66
N ASP A 307 3.03 7.03 23.83
CA ASP A 307 4.09 6.63 22.91
C ASP A 307 3.80 7.19 21.53
N LEU A 308 4.74 7.97 21.02
CA LEU A 308 4.77 8.48 19.65
C LEU A 308 5.69 7.55 18.86
N HIS A 309 5.13 6.83 17.90
CA HIS A 309 5.85 5.82 17.12
C HIS A 309 6.53 6.41 15.88
N ASN A 310 7.62 5.78 15.47
CA ASN A 310 8.50 6.23 14.39
C ASN A 310 8.99 7.66 14.55
N THR A 311 9.35 8.07 15.77
CA THR A 311 9.74 9.46 16.08
C THR A 311 11.16 9.59 16.63
N SER A 312 11.79 10.72 16.35
CA SER A 312 13.04 11.16 16.98
C SER A 312 12.88 12.54 17.59
N LEU A 313 13.31 12.68 18.85
CA LEU A 313 13.24 13.92 19.63
C LEU A 313 14.48 14.79 19.39
N ILE A 314 14.33 15.88 18.65
CA ILE A 314 15.46 16.74 18.21
C ILE A 314 15.97 17.65 19.34
N GLY A 315 15.09 18.11 20.23
CA GLY A 315 15.44 18.99 21.36
C GLY A 315 15.98 18.28 22.61
N GLY A 316 16.10 16.95 22.59
CA GLY A 316 16.46 16.14 23.76
C GLY A 316 15.35 16.05 24.82
N ALA A 317 15.62 15.28 25.87
CA ALA A 317 14.63 15.01 26.91
C ALA A 317 14.31 16.25 27.76
N VAL A 318 13.03 16.42 28.09
CA VAL A 318 12.53 17.50 28.95
C VAL A 318 11.71 16.88 30.08
N GLU A 319 11.90 17.36 31.30
CA GLU A 319 11.08 17.01 32.47
C GLU A 319 10.74 18.30 33.23
N LEU A 320 9.44 18.59 33.34
CA LEU A 320 8.94 19.81 33.96
C LEU A 320 7.78 19.50 34.91
N ALA A 321 7.86 20.06 36.12
CA ALA A 321 6.71 20.15 37.02
C ALA A 321 5.75 21.22 36.49
N VAL A 322 4.45 21.02 36.69
CA VAL A 322 3.43 21.97 36.23
C VAL A 322 2.46 22.28 37.35
N GLU A 323 2.07 23.55 37.46
CA GLU A 323 0.96 23.98 38.32
C GLU A 323 -0.37 23.73 37.61
N ASP A 324 -0.75 22.45 37.45
CA ASP A 324 -2.03 22.03 36.87
C ASP A 324 -2.81 21.15 37.89
N PRO A 325 -4.15 21.31 37.99
CA PRO A 325 -4.94 20.52 38.95
C PRO A 325 -4.89 19.02 38.70
N VAL A 326 -4.76 18.59 37.43
CA VAL A 326 -4.79 17.17 37.03
C VAL A 326 -3.38 16.63 36.76
N VAL A 327 -2.51 17.41 36.12
CA VAL A 327 -1.15 17.00 35.76
C VAL A 327 -0.12 17.58 36.72
N ARG A 328 0.53 16.73 37.51
CA ARG A 328 1.56 17.15 38.48
C ARG A 328 2.90 17.44 37.80
N ARG A 329 3.25 16.62 36.82
CA ARG A 329 4.53 16.64 36.11
C ARG A 329 4.35 15.99 34.76
N TRP A 330 5.10 16.45 33.77
CA TRP A 330 5.27 15.72 32.54
C TRP A 330 6.75 15.58 32.19
N ARG A 331 7.06 14.51 31.47
CA ARG A 331 8.36 14.27 30.86
C ARG A 331 8.19 13.82 29.43
N VAL A 332 9.13 14.20 28.56
CA VAL A 332 9.30 13.68 27.21
C VAL A 332 10.73 13.19 27.07
N SER A 333 10.91 12.00 26.49
CA SER A 333 12.23 11.41 26.29
C SER A 333 12.21 10.41 25.14
N GLN A 334 13.35 10.23 24.48
CA GLN A 334 13.52 9.13 23.52
C GLN A 334 13.55 7.80 24.29
N ASN A 335 12.53 6.97 24.13
CA ASN A 335 12.37 5.70 24.85
C ASN A 335 13.05 4.53 24.12
N THR A 336 12.91 4.48 22.79
CA THR A 336 13.69 3.62 21.89
C THR A 336 14.12 4.46 20.68
N PRO A 337 15.02 4.00 19.80
CA PRO A 337 15.36 4.76 18.59
C PRO A 337 14.17 5.17 17.71
N ALA A 338 13.05 4.44 17.78
CA ALA A 338 11.84 4.71 17.00
C ALA A 338 10.65 5.19 17.85
N VAL A 339 10.78 5.35 19.17
CA VAL A 339 9.66 5.76 20.02
C VAL A 339 10.07 6.90 20.94
N THR A 340 9.39 8.04 20.81
CA THR A 340 9.44 9.12 21.80
C THR A 340 8.27 8.94 22.77
N ARG A 341 8.58 8.91 24.07
CA ARG A 341 7.59 8.68 25.13
C ARG A 341 7.35 9.96 25.91
N ILE A 342 6.09 10.33 26.03
CA ILE A 342 5.60 11.35 26.96
C ILE A 342 4.97 10.64 28.15
N VAL A 343 5.30 11.07 29.37
CA VAL A 343 4.68 10.54 30.59
C VAL A 343 4.14 11.69 31.41
N LEU A 344 2.84 11.66 31.67
CA LEU A 344 2.15 12.56 32.58
C LEU A 344 1.98 11.86 33.93
N GLU A 345 2.47 12.46 35.01
CA GLU A 345 2.15 12.07 36.38
C GLU A 345 0.89 12.81 36.83
N LEU A 346 -0.11 12.06 37.29
CA LEU A 346 -1.47 12.56 37.43
C LEU A 346 -1.93 12.61 38.89
N ASN A 347 -2.65 13.67 39.25
CA ASN A 347 -3.43 13.76 40.49
C ASN A 347 -4.83 13.14 40.33
N GLU A 348 -5.42 13.29 39.14
CA GLU A 348 -6.74 12.77 38.76
C GLU A 348 -6.66 12.03 37.43
N PRO A 349 -7.58 11.09 37.12
CA PRO A 349 -7.59 10.38 35.84
C PRO A 349 -7.65 11.34 34.63
N LEU A 350 -6.88 11.02 33.59
CA LEU A 350 -6.80 11.80 32.36
C LEU A 350 -6.71 10.86 31.16
N THR A 351 -7.54 11.05 30.15
CA THR A 351 -7.61 10.19 28.94
C THR A 351 -7.45 11.04 27.68
N LEU A 352 -6.73 10.53 26.68
CA LEU A 352 -6.65 11.19 25.37
C LEU A 352 -8.04 11.25 24.72
N TRP A 353 -8.50 12.47 24.47
CA TRP A 353 -9.83 12.73 23.92
C TRP A 353 -9.80 12.94 22.42
N ASP A 354 -8.85 13.74 21.94
CA ASP A 354 -8.74 14.09 20.53
C ASP A 354 -7.32 14.53 20.18
N VAL A 355 -7.04 14.61 18.89
CA VAL A 355 -5.80 15.20 18.36
C VAL A 355 -6.19 16.31 17.38
N GLU A 356 -6.02 17.55 17.81
CA GLU A 356 -6.38 18.74 17.06
C GLU A 356 -5.17 19.29 16.28
N GLY A 357 -5.40 19.79 15.07
CA GLY A 357 -4.35 20.39 14.23
C GLY A 357 -3.75 19.43 13.20
N ASP A 358 -3.03 20.00 12.25
CA ASP A 358 -2.42 19.31 11.12
C ASP A 358 -1.09 19.98 10.72
N ASN A 359 -0.42 19.44 9.69
CA ASN A 359 0.72 20.08 9.03
C ASN A 359 1.89 20.45 9.96
N GLY A 360 2.25 19.54 10.86
CA GLY A 360 3.44 19.69 11.71
C GLY A 360 3.25 20.51 12.98
N ARG A 361 2.03 20.95 13.30
CA ARG A 361 1.70 21.43 14.65
C ARG A 361 0.33 20.92 15.09
N TYR A 362 0.31 20.08 16.12
CA TYR A 362 -0.90 19.47 16.63
C TYR A 362 -0.93 19.45 18.17
N ALA A 363 -2.11 19.29 18.73
CA ALA A 363 -2.35 19.23 20.16
C ALA A 363 -3.06 17.93 20.52
N LEU A 364 -2.49 17.19 21.46
CA LEU A 364 -3.17 16.11 22.14
C LEU A 364 -4.12 16.74 23.16
N VAL A 365 -5.42 16.59 22.95
CA VAL A 365 -6.46 17.13 23.82
C VAL A 365 -6.94 16.04 24.74
N PHE A 366 -7.06 16.35 26.03
CA PHE A 366 -7.41 15.34 27.03
C PHE A 366 -8.78 15.59 27.65
N PHE A 367 -9.43 14.48 28.01
CA PHE A 367 -10.63 14.43 28.82
C PHE A 367 -10.23 14.12 30.27
N GLU A 368 -10.65 14.97 31.21
CA GLU A 368 -10.46 14.75 32.64
C GLU A 368 -11.43 13.66 33.13
N GLY A 369 -10.94 12.43 33.17
CA GLY A 369 -11.68 11.26 33.60
C GLY A 369 -11.00 9.96 33.17
N THR A 370 -11.65 8.84 33.49
CA THR A 370 -11.16 7.51 33.11
C THR A 370 -11.49 7.17 31.66
N PRO A 371 -10.82 6.17 31.06
CA PRO A 371 -11.17 5.68 29.72
C PRO A 371 -12.64 5.29 29.58
N GLU A 372 -13.24 4.70 30.62
CA GLU A 372 -14.65 4.31 30.63
C GLU A 372 -15.58 5.52 30.59
N GLN A 373 -15.25 6.58 31.33
CA GLN A 373 -16.01 7.84 31.33
C GLN A 373 -15.90 8.56 29.97
N ALA A 374 -14.71 8.58 29.38
CA ALA A 374 -14.48 9.12 28.04
C ALA A 374 -15.27 8.31 26.98
N ALA A 375 -15.24 6.98 27.05
CA ALA A 375 -15.99 6.12 26.12
C ALA A 375 -17.50 6.34 26.23
N ALA A 376 -18.03 6.42 27.46
CA ALA A 376 -19.45 6.74 27.67
C ALA A 376 -19.83 8.10 27.09
N LYS A 377 -18.97 9.11 27.24
CA LYS A 377 -19.19 10.44 26.67
C LYS A 377 -19.16 10.44 25.15
N ARG A 378 -18.25 9.67 24.53
CA ARG A 378 -18.20 9.50 23.07
C ARG A 378 -19.47 8.84 22.53
N GLU A 379 -19.98 7.80 23.20
CA GLU A 379 -21.22 7.16 22.76
C GLU A 379 -22.43 8.11 22.90
N GLU A 380 -22.49 8.92 23.96
CA GLU A 380 -23.52 9.95 24.11
C GLU A 380 -23.51 10.94 22.92
N ILE A 381 -22.32 11.42 22.53
CA ILE A 381 -22.15 12.34 21.40
C ILE A 381 -22.53 11.65 20.09
N ALA A 382 -22.01 10.45 19.83
CA ALA A 382 -22.30 9.68 18.62
C ALA A 382 -23.79 9.35 18.48
N ALA A 383 -24.46 9.01 19.59
CA ALA A 383 -25.90 8.76 19.60
C ALA A 383 -26.70 10.02 19.23
N ARG A 384 -26.27 11.20 19.71
CA ARG A 384 -26.89 12.48 19.36
C ARG A 384 -26.71 12.81 17.87
N GLU A 385 -25.50 12.65 17.35
CA GLU A 385 -25.19 12.89 15.93
C GLU A 385 -25.94 11.92 15.01
N ARG A 386 -26.03 10.63 15.37
CA ARG A 386 -26.86 9.66 14.64
C ARG A 386 -28.32 10.07 14.62
N ALA A 387 -28.86 10.55 15.74
CA ALA A 387 -30.24 11.02 15.82
C ALA A 387 -30.48 12.27 14.95
N GLU A 388 -29.51 13.18 14.89
CA GLU A 388 -29.57 14.37 14.02
C GLU A 388 -29.46 14.01 12.53
N ALA A 389 -28.54 13.11 12.17
CA ALA A 389 -28.40 12.61 10.80
C ALA A 389 -29.66 11.87 10.31
N LEU A 390 -30.30 11.08 11.18
CA LEU A 390 -31.58 10.43 10.86
C LEU A 390 -32.67 11.46 10.56
N ARG A 391 -32.77 12.52 11.37
CA ARG A 391 -33.73 13.61 11.13
C ARG A 391 -33.45 14.32 9.81
N ALA A 392 -32.20 14.64 9.51
CA ALA A 392 -31.81 15.26 8.25
C ALA A 392 -32.14 14.36 7.04
N LEU A 393 -31.93 13.04 7.17
CA LEU A 393 -32.29 12.08 6.13
C LEU A 393 -33.80 11.98 5.91
N GLU A 394 -34.60 11.98 6.99
CA GLU A 394 -36.06 12.01 6.91
C GLU A 394 -36.57 13.28 6.22
N GLU A 395 -36.00 14.43 6.56
CA GLU A 395 -36.30 15.72 5.92
C GLU A 395 -35.93 15.71 4.43
N ALA A 396 -34.74 15.19 4.08
CA ALA A 396 -34.30 15.07 2.69
C ALA A 396 -35.18 14.11 1.87
N ARG A 397 -35.58 12.96 2.44
CA ARG A 397 -36.52 12.03 1.81
C ARG A 397 -37.87 12.67 1.53
N ARG A 398 -38.39 13.43 2.51
CA ARG A 398 -39.64 14.16 2.35
C ARG A 398 -39.53 15.22 1.25
N ALA A 399 -38.44 15.99 1.23
CA ALA A 399 -38.20 16.99 0.17
C ALA A 399 -38.09 16.35 -1.23
N ALA A 400 -37.42 15.19 -1.34
CA ALA A 400 -37.32 14.45 -2.59
C ALA A 400 -38.68 13.92 -3.07
N GLN A 401 -39.51 13.41 -2.15
CA GLN A 401 -40.86 12.96 -2.46
C GLN A 401 -41.76 14.13 -2.90
N GLU A 402 -41.70 15.27 -2.21
CA GLU A 402 -42.42 16.48 -2.61
C GLU A 402 -41.94 17.03 -3.97
N ALA A 403 -40.65 16.92 -4.29
CA ALA A 403 -40.11 17.28 -5.61
C ALA A 403 -40.59 16.33 -6.72
N GLN A 404 -40.66 15.03 -6.43
CA GLN A 404 -41.16 14.01 -7.36
C GLN A 404 -42.66 14.18 -7.62
N GLU A 405 -43.45 14.51 -6.60
CA GLU A 405 -44.88 14.85 -6.74
C GLU A 405 -45.12 16.14 -7.53
N ARG A 406 -44.24 17.14 -7.39
CA ARG A 406 -44.27 18.36 -8.23
C ARG A 406 -43.89 18.07 -9.68
N ALA A 407 -42.94 17.17 -9.93
CA ALA A 407 -42.54 16.75 -11.27
C ALA A 407 -43.59 15.86 -11.96
N ALA A 408 -44.42 15.15 -11.20
CA ALA A 408 -45.52 14.32 -11.69
C ALA A 408 -46.78 15.11 -12.08
N GLN A 409 -46.82 16.44 -11.87
CA GLN A 409 -47.89 17.28 -12.42
C GLN A 409 -47.70 17.45 -13.94
N PRO A 410 -48.74 17.27 -14.76
CA PRO A 410 -48.60 17.23 -16.21
C PRO A 410 -48.26 18.63 -16.74
N LYS A 411 -47.00 18.82 -17.15
CA LYS A 411 -46.67 19.89 -18.10
C LYS A 411 -47.21 19.48 -19.47
N GLN A 412 -48.19 20.22 -19.97
CA GLN A 412 -48.50 20.20 -21.40
C GLN A 412 -47.29 20.74 -22.16
N THR A 413 -46.50 19.84 -22.71
CA THR A 413 -45.46 20.16 -23.69
C THR A 413 -45.79 19.42 -24.98
N VAL A 414 -46.01 20.24 -25.99
CA VAL A 414 -46.14 19.89 -27.40
C VAL A 414 -44.95 19.03 -27.80
N VAL A 415 -45.24 17.88 -28.41
CA VAL A 415 -44.23 16.99 -28.98
C VAL A 415 -43.77 17.64 -30.29
N ASP A 416 -42.55 18.15 -30.31
CA ASP A 416 -41.85 18.46 -31.55
C ASP A 416 -40.90 17.30 -31.84
N GLU A 417 -41.08 16.69 -33.00
CA GLU A 417 -40.24 15.63 -33.52
C GLU A 417 -38.91 16.22 -33.97
N THR A 418 -37.80 15.88 -33.29
CA THR A 418 -36.48 16.07 -33.89
C THR A 418 -35.55 14.89 -33.65
N VAL A 419 -35.40 14.11 -34.72
CA VAL A 419 -34.16 13.61 -35.32
C VAL A 419 -33.23 12.79 -34.40
N VAL A 420 -33.40 11.46 -34.49
CA VAL A 420 -32.28 10.51 -34.32
C VAL A 420 -31.34 10.73 -35.50
N ALA A 421 -30.20 11.38 -35.26
CA ALA A 421 -29.10 11.41 -36.21
C ALA A 421 -28.16 10.24 -35.89
N GLU A 422 -28.15 9.22 -36.75
CA GLU A 422 -26.99 8.34 -36.87
C GLU A 422 -25.79 9.17 -37.36
N PRO A 423 -24.56 8.95 -36.85
CA PRO A 423 -23.36 9.24 -37.59
C PRO A 423 -22.79 7.94 -38.18
N LYS A 424 -22.61 7.95 -39.50
CA LYS A 424 -21.64 7.11 -40.19
C LYS A 424 -20.29 7.82 -40.19
N GLY A 425 -19.27 7.18 -39.64
CA GLY A 425 -17.84 7.54 -39.76
C GLY A 425 -17.22 8.04 -38.46
N ASP A 426 -16.27 7.25 -37.94
CA ASP A 426 -15.32 7.42 -36.82
C ASP A 426 -15.96 7.89 -35.48
N GLY A 427 -15.83 7.11 -34.39
CA GLY A 427 -16.61 7.27 -33.16
C GLY A 427 -16.54 8.64 -32.45
N ILE A 428 -17.32 8.83 -31.37
CA ILE A 428 -17.46 10.12 -30.66
C ILE A 428 -16.15 10.74 -30.14
N LEU A 429 -15.07 9.97 -30.06
CA LEU A 429 -13.73 10.41 -29.68
C LEU A 429 -12.71 10.32 -30.84
N ALA A 430 -13.18 10.20 -32.08
CA ALA A 430 -12.33 10.17 -33.26
C ALA A 430 -11.41 11.40 -33.33
N GLY A 431 -10.13 11.14 -33.59
CA GLY A 431 -9.08 12.17 -33.66
C GLY A 431 -8.42 12.52 -32.32
N TYR A 432 -8.90 11.98 -31.19
CA TYR A 432 -8.25 12.17 -29.90
C TYR A 432 -7.31 11.01 -29.55
N VAL A 433 -6.02 11.33 -29.38
CA VAL A 433 -5.04 10.48 -28.70
C VAL A 433 -5.18 10.63 -27.18
N ILE A 434 -5.36 9.52 -26.45
CA ILE A 434 -5.56 9.50 -24.99
C ILE A 434 -4.53 8.56 -24.36
N MET A 435 -3.77 9.06 -23.38
CA MET A 435 -2.88 8.22 -22.57
C MET A 435 -3.59 7.80 -21.28
N ILE A 436 -3.61 6.50 -21.02
CA ILE A 436 -4.08 5.91 -19.76
C ILE A 436 -2.86 5.45 -18.98
N ASP A 437 -2.83 5.80 -17.70
CA ASP A 437 -1.75 5.43 -16.81
C ASP A 437 -2.26 4.55 -15.66
N PRO A 438 -2.17 3.21 -15.77
CA PRO A 438 -2.45 2.34 -14.64
C PRO A 438 -1.35 2.54 -13.58
N GLY A 439 -1.71 3.14 -12.44
CA GLY A 439 -0.79 3.41 -11.34
C GLY A 439 -0.02 2.18 -10.89
N HIS A 440 1.20 2.37 -10.39
CA HIS A 440 2.08 1.30 -9.89
C HIS A 440 2.46 0.27 -10.97
N GLY A 441 2.75 -0.99 -10.59
CA GLY A 441 3.09 -2.09 -11.49
C GLY A 441 4.47 -2.69 -11.22
N GLY A 442 4.65 -3.98 -11.52
CA GLY A 442 5.88 -4.72 -11.24
C GLY A 442 6.24 -4.67 -9.76
N SER A 443 7.43 -4.15 -9.47
CA SER A 443 8.01 -3.97 -8.13
C SER A 443 7.23 -3.04 -7.22
N ASP A 444 6.40 -2.16 -7.78
CA ASP A 444 5.55 -1.26 -7.01
C ASP A 444 4.14 -1.88 -6.91
N PRO A 445 3.75 -2.45 -5.74
CA PRO A 445 2.41 -3.01 -5.55
C PRO A 445 1.33 -1.94 -5.37
N GLY A 446 1.74 -0.69 -5.12
CA GLY A 446 0.87 0.32 -4.53
C GLY A 446 0.39 -0.07 -3.14
N ALA A 447 -0.80 0.39 -2.77
CA ALA A 447 -1.45 -0.05 -1.55
C ALA A 447 -1.72 -1.56 -1.54
N ILE A 448 -1.79 -2.13 -0.33
CA ILE A 448 -2.21 -3.51 -0.11
C ILE A 448 -3.43 -3.49 0.80
N GLY A 449 -4.55 -4.03 0.30
CA GLY A 449 -5.80 -4.10 1.04
C GLY A 449 -5.74 -5.11 2.19
N PRO A 450 -6.62 -4.99 3.21
CA PRO A 450 -6.67 -5.89 4.35
C PRO A 450 -6.93 -7.37 3.98
N TYR A 451 -7.49 -7.66 2.80
CA TYR A 451 -7.69 -9.01 2.27
C TYR A 451 -6.63 -9.43 1.24
N GLY A 452 -5.52 -8.70 1.15
CA GLY A 452 -4.36 -9.04 0.32
C GLY A 452 -4.47 -8.61 -1.14
N THR A 453 -5.38 -7.70 -1.47
CA THR A 453 -5.50 -7.16 -2.84
C THR A 453 -4.39 -6.15 -3.09
N PHE A 454 -3.68 -6.26 -4.21
CA PHE A 454 -2.70 -5.25 -4.64
C PHE A 454 -3.36 -4.15 -5.47
N GLU A 455 -2.99 -2.90 -5.21
CA GLU A 455 -3.50 -1.75 -5.94
C GLU A 455 -3.16 -1.83 -7.43
N LYS A 456 -1.93 -2.24 -7.75
CA LYS A 456 -1.45 -2.39 -9.13
C LYS A 456 -2.33 -3.27 -10.02
N ASP A 457 -2.96 -4.30 -9.45
CA ASP A 457 -3.82 -5.24 -10.15
C ASP A 457 -5.19 -4.62 -10.45
N VAL A 458 -5.76 -3.93 -9.45
CA VAL A 458 -7.03 -3.19 -9.58
C VAL A 458 -6.88 -2.07 -10.61
N ASN A 459 -5.80 -1.29 -10.50
CA ASN A 459 -5.51 -0.17 -11.41
C ASN A 459 -5.35 -0.66 -12.85
N LEU A 460 -4.65 -1.78 -13.07
CA LEU A 460 -4.49 -2.37 -14.39
C LEU A 460 -5.82 -2.85 -14.96
N ALA A 461 -6.62 -3.57 -14.18
CA ALA A 461 -7.90 -4.12 -14.63
C ALA A 461 -8.89 -3.01 -15.05
N ILE A 462 -9.03 -1.96 -14.24
CA ILE A 462 -9.89 -0.80 -14.55
C ILE A 462 -9.38 -0.07 -15.80
N SER A 463 -8.06 0.14 -15.90
CA SER A 463 -7.45 0.85 -17.01
C SER A 463 -7.63 0.13 -18.34
N LEU A 464 -7.43 -1.19 -18.37
CA LEU A 464 -7.64 -2.00 -19.59
C LEU A 464 -9.11 -1.97 -20.04
N ALA A 465 -10.06 -2.02 -19.09
CA ALA A 465 -11.47 -1.87 -19.38
C ALA A 465 -11.80 -0.46 -19.93
N LEU A 466 -11.21 0.59 -19.34
CA LEU A 466 -11.35 1.97 -19.81
C LEU A 466 -10.81 2.13 -21.23
N GLY A 467 -9.62 1.60 -21.52
CA GLY A 467 -9.03 1.73 -22.85
C GLY A 467 -9.85 1.03 -23.92
N LYS A 468 -10.47 -0.12 -23.61
CA LYS A 468 -11.42 -0.76 -24.53
C LYS A 468 -12.61 0.14 -24.86
N LEU A 469 -13.21 0.79 -23.86
CA LEU A 469 -14.34 1.71 -24.08
C LEU A 469 -13.94 2.92 -24.94
N LEU A 470 -12.74 3.46 -24.71
CA LEU A 470 -12.21 4.61 -25.45
C LEU A 470 -11.87 4.23 -26.91
N ASP A 471 -11.27 3.07 -27.14
CA ASP A 471 -10.98 2.53 -28.48
C ASP A 471 -12.28 2.26 -29.27
N GLU A 472 -13.29 1.64 -28.64
CA GLU A 472 -14.62 1.42 -29.24
C GLU A 472 -15.34 2.75 -29.57
N ALA A 473 -15.03 3.82 -28.83
CA ALA A 473 -15.51 5.17 -29.08
C ALA A 473 -14.68 5.95 -30.12
N GLY A 474 -13.65 5.35 -30.70
CA GLY A 474 -12.84 5.91 -31.80
C GLY A 474 -11.60 6.69 -31.37
N ALA A 475 -11.24 6.72 -30.09
CA ALA A 475 -10.00 7.34 -29.63
C ALA A 475 -8.78 6.48 -29.99
N GLU A 476 -7.62 7.12 -30.21
CA GLU A 476 -6.34 6.41 -30.23
C GLU A 476 -5.83 6.27 -28.78
N VAL A 477 -5.82 5.04 -28.26
CA VAL A 477 -5.51 4.78 -26.85
C VAL A 477 -4.10 4.25 -26.69
N HIS A 478 -3.32 4.91 -25.82
CA HIS A 478 -2.01 4.44 -25.39
C HIS A 478 -2.02 4.18 -23.89
N PHE A 479 -1.14 3.28 -23.45
CA PHE A 479 -0.96 2.96 -22.04
C PHE A 479 0.48 3.19 -21.62
N THR A 480 0.68 3.61 -20.38
CA THR A 480 2.02 3.56 -19.76
C THR A 480 2.45 2.11 -19.51
N ARG A 481 1.50 1.23 -19.18
CA ARG A 481 1.68 -0.23 -19.12
C ARG A 481 0.39 -0.98 -19.44
N THR A 482 0.50 -2.16 -20.03
CA THR A 482 -0.62 -3.10 -20.26
C THR A 482 -0.46 -4.42 -19.51
N GLU A 483 0.64 -4.56 -18.78
CA GLU A 483 1.05 -5.76 -18.05
C GLU A 483 1.51 -5.37 -16.63
N ASP A 484 1.81 -6.36 -15.81
CA ASP A 484 2.36 -6.13 -14.47
C ASP A 484 3.87 -5.84 -14.53
N VAL A 485 4.20 -4.63 -14.99
CA VAL A 485 5.57 -4.12 -15.11
C VAL A 485 5.69 -2.76 -14.44
N TYR A 486 6.85 -2.48 -13.85
CA TYR A 486 7.15 -1.18 -13.27
C TYR A 486 7.43 -0.14 -14.35
N VAL A 487 6.86 1.04 -14.19
CA VAL A 487 7.10 2.22 -15.05
C VAL A 487 7.35 3.43 -14.15
N SER A 488 8.45 4.13 -14.37
CA SER A 488 8.84 5.26 -13.51
C SER A 488 7.81 6.39 -13.57
N ILE A 489 7.50 6.97 -12.41
CA ILE A 489 6.55 8.10 -12.30
C ILE A 489 6.98 9.34 -13.10
N PHE A 490 8.27 9.46 -13.43
CA PHE A 490 8.81 10.54 -14.26
C PHE A 490 8.74 10.22 -15.76
N GLU A 491 8.69 8.95 -16.13
CA GLU A 491 8.54 8.50 -17.52
C GLU A 491 7.09 8.57 -17.99
N ARG A 492 6.12 8.27 -17.11
CA ARG A 492 4.68 8.26 -17.45
C ARG A 492 4.21 9.53 -18.18
N PRO A 493 4.54 10.77 -17.73
CA PRO A 493 4.20 11.98 -18.48
C PRO A 493 4.97 12.14 -19.79
N GLN A 494 6.21 11.65 -19.86
CA GLN A 494 7.03 11.72 -21.07
C GLN A 494 6.49 10.81 -22.16
N MET A 495 5.99 9.63 -21.79
CA MET A 495 5.30 8.72 -22.71
C MET A 495 4.07 9.39 -23.32
N ALA A 496 3.26 10.07 -22.50
CA ALA A 496 2.08 10.80 -22.96
C ALA A 496 2.46 11.91 -23.97
N HIS A 497 3.53 12.64 -23.67
CA HIS A 497 4.07 13.65 -24.59
C HIS A 497 4.61 13.03 -25.88
N HIS A 498 5.30 11.90 -25.81
CA HIS A 498 5.91 11.24 -26.97
C HIS A 498 4.88 10.79 -28.01
N VAL A 499 3.75 10.25 -27.55
CA VAL A 499 2.66 9.81 -28.45
C VAL A 499 1.75 10.95 -28.88
N GLY A 500 1.99 12.19 -28.43
CA GLY A 500 1.14 13.33 -28.74
C GLY A 500 -0.25 13.24 -28.12
N ALA A 501 -0.36 12.66 -26.91
CA ALA A 501 -1.64 12.52 -26.23
C ALA A 501 -2.28 13.90 -25.94
N HIS A 502 -3.60 14.00 -26.12
CA HIS A 502 -4.37 15.21 -25.80
C HIS A 502 -4.67 15.29 -24.31
N ILE A 503 -4.84 14.16 -23.64
CA ILE A 503 -5.00 14.06 -22.19
C ILE A 503 -4.22 12.87 -21.64
N LEU A 504 -3.90 12.93 -20.34
CA LEU A 504 -3.38 11.82 -19.55
C LEU A 504 -4.31 11.56 -18.36
N VAL A 505 -4.79 10.33 -18.21
CA VAL A 505 -5.63 9.91 -17.08
C VAL A 505 -4.91 8.80 -16.32
N SER A 506 -4.50 9.10 -15.10
CA SER A 506 -3.88 8.12 -14.19
C SER A 506 -4.93 7.50 -13.28
N VAL A 507 -4.94 6.17 -13.15
CA VAL A 507 -5.94 5.41 -12.39
C VAL A 507 -5.29 4.75 -11.19
N HIS A 508 -5.82 5.05 -10.00
CA HIS A 508 -5.35 4.60 -8.69
C HIS A 508 -6.50 4.12 -7.79
N ALA A 509 -6.15 3.40 -6.73
CA ALA A 509 -7.06 3.02 -5.66
C ALA A 509 -6.43 3.37 -4.31
N ASN A 510 -6.81 4.53 -3.79
CA ASN A 510 -6.31 5.21 -2.61
C ASN A 510 -6.06 4.30 -1.40
N ALA A 511 -5.22 4.75 -0.49
CA ALA A 511 -5.10 4.19 0.84
C ALA A 511 -4.78 5.27 1.88
N TYR A 512 -5.39 5.15 3.06
CA TYR A 512 -5.20 6.11 4.15
C TYR A 512 -4.44 5.47 5.33
N LEU A 513 -3.53 6.21 5.98
CA LEU A 513 -2.68 5.65 7.05
C LEU A 513 -3.48 5.08 8.23
N ASP A 514 -4.61 5.69 8.59
CA ASP A 514 -5.59 5.11 9.52
C ASP A 514 -6.52 4.16 8.77
N GLN A 515 -6.34 2.86 8.98
CA GLN A 515 -7.17 1.80 8.39
C GLN A 515 -8.65 2.02 8.72
N ASN A 516 -9.52 1.80 7.72
CA ASN A 516 -10.99 1.74 7.85
C ASN A 516 -11.76 3.07 8.05
N ILE A 517 -11.12 4.25 7.96
CA ILE A 517 -11.84 5.54 8.17
C ILE A 517 -12.19 6.23 6.85
N ALA A 518 -11.24 6.30 5.92
CA ALA A 518 -11.44 6.97 4.65
C ALA A 518 -12.09 6.03 3.63
N ARG A 519 -13.08 6.54 2.90
CA ARG A 519 -13.81 5.86 1.84
C ARG A 519 -14.28 6.87 0.80
N GLY A 520 -14.65 6.39 -0.37
CA GLY A 520 -15.20 7.17 -1.46
C GLY A 520 -14.21 7.53 -2.56
N THR A 521 -14.69 8.28 -3.54
CA THR A 521 -13.97 8.59 -4.79
C THR A 521 -13.47 10.04 -4.76
N GLU A 522 -12.21 10.27 -5.13
CA GLU A 522 -11.66 11.62 -5.38
C GLU A 522 -10.87 11.67 -6.69
N THR A 523 -10.78 12.88 -7.27
CA THR A 523 -9.96 13.12 -8.46
C THR A 523 -8.96 14.24 -8.17
N LEU A 524 -7.70 13.94 -8.35
CA LEU A 524 -6.55 14.77 -8.05
C LEU A 524 -6.10 15.50 -9.31
N TYR A 525 -5.70 16.77 -9.16
CA TYR A 525 -5.24 17.60 -10.26
C TYR A 525 -4.22 18.65 -9.81
N ASN A 526 -3.34 19.06 -10.72
CA ASN A 526 -2.48 20.20 -10.50
C ASN A 526 -3.23 21.51 -10.81
N PRO A 527 -3.43 22.41 -9.83
CA PRO A 527 -4.22 23.64 -9.99
C PRO A 527 -3.52 24.72 -10.83
N ASN A 528 -2.24 24.55 -11.18
CA ASN A 528 -1.51 25.52 -11.99
C ASN A 528 -1.97 25.54 -13.45
N ARG A 529 -2.85 24.61 -13.85
CA ARG A 529 -3.46 24.58 -15.19
C ARG A 529 -4.95 24.33 -15.07
N GLU A 530 -5.74 25.28 -15.53
CA GLU A 530 -7.21 25.22 -15.50
C GLU A 530 -7.76 23.99 -16.22
N SER A 531 -7.14 23.59 -17.33
CA SER A 531 -7.53 22.39 -18.09
C SER A 531 -7.46 21.10 -17.27
N ASN A 532 -6.56 21.01 -16.29
CA ASN A 532 -6.49 19.85 -15.38
C ASN A 532 -7.71 19.80 -14.47
N GLN A 533 -8.14 20.96 -13.96
CA GLN A 533 -9.32 21.07 -13.11
C GLN A 533 -10.59 20.70 -13.89
N LEU A 534 -10.70 21.14 -15.14
CA LEU A 534 -11.86 20.85 -16.00
C LEU A 534 -11.96 19.35 -16.30
N LEU A 535 -10.85 18.71 -16.66
CA LEU A 535 -10.79 17.25 -16.86
C LEU A 535 -11.15 16.49 -15.57
N ALA A 536 -10.52 16.87 -14.45
CA ALA A 536 -10.77 16.24 -13.17
C ALA A 536 -12.22 16.39 -12.69
N GLN A 537 -12.83 17.56 -12.91
CA GLN A 537 -14.23 17.81 -12.57
C GLN A 537 -15.19 16.95 -13.40
N ALA A 538 -14.94 16.83 -14.70
CA ALA A 538 -15.77 16.01 -15.59
C ALA A 538 -15.72 14.53 -15.18
N ILE A 539 -14.51 14.01 -14.91
CA ILE A 539 -14.30 12.64 -14.42
C ILE A 539 -14.96 12.42 -13.05
N GLN A 540 -14.69 13.27 -12.06
CA GLN A 540 -15.27 13.14 -10.73
C GLN A 540 -16.80 13.08 -10.77
N THR A 541 -17.42 13.95 -11.58
CA THR A 541 -18.88 14.07 -11.66
C THR A 541 -19.52 12.80 -12.21
N GLU A 542 -19.00 12.26 -13.32
CA GLU A 542 -19.57 11.05 -13.92
C GLU A 542 -19.19 9.79 -13.15
N LEU A 543 -18.00 9.73 -12.56
CA LEU A 543 -17.56 8.57 -11.78
C LEU A 543 -18.36 8.41 -10.49
N VAL A 544 -18.62 9.49 -9.74
CA VAL A 544 -19.49 9.47 -8.56
C VAL A 544 -20.92 9.05 -8.92
N LYS A 545 -21.43 9.53 -10.05
CA LYS A 545 -22.76 9.17 -10.54
C LYS A 545 -22.87 7.68 -10.88
N GLU A 546 -21.82 7.11 -11.46
CA GLU A 546 -21.75 5.71 -11.85
C GLU A 546 -21.55 4.78 -10.64
N LEU A 547 -20.62 5.10 -9.74
CA LEU A 547 -20.26 4.24 -8.61
C LEU A 547 -21.15 4.42 -7.37
N GLN A 548 -21.80 5.58 -7.24
CA GLN A 548 -22.59 5.97 -6.06
C GLN A 548 -21.83 5.88 -4.72
N LEU A 549 -20.50 5.95 -4.78
CA LEU A 549 -19.64 6.07 -3.60
C LEU A 549 -19.68 7.48 -3.01
N TYR A 550 -19.12 7.63 -1.82
CA TYR A 550 -19.01 8.94 -1.16
C TYR A 550 -18.17 9.89 -2.03
N ASP A 551 -18.76 11.02 -2.44
CA ASP A 551 -18.07 12.04 -3.23
C ASP A 551 -17.11 12.84 -2.35
N ARG A 552 -15.81 12.58 -2.51
CA ARG A 552 -14.77 13.33 -1.82
C ARG A 552 -14.39 14.61 -2.56
N GLY A 553 -14.87 14.78 -3.79
CA GLY A 553 -14.62 15.94 -4.64
C GLY A 553 -13.20 15.98 -5.19
N LEU A 554 -12.81 17.16 -5.67
CA LEU A 554 -11.49 17.37 -6.25
C LEU A 554 -10.41 17.64 -5.20
N ARG A 555 -9.18 17.22 -5.51
CA ARG A 555 -8.01 17.44 -4.66
C ARG A 555 -6.89 18.13 -5.44
N LYS A 556 -6.48 19.29 -4.93
CA LYS A 556 -5.35 20.04 -5.50
C LYS A 556 -4.05 19.37 -5.04
N ARG A 557 -3.17 19.04 -5.99
CA ARG A 557 -1.87 18.44 -5.72
C ARG A 557 -0.80 19.12 -6.57
N THR A 558 0.28 19.53 -5.93
CA THR A 558 1.44 20.16 -6.59
C THR A 558 2.71 19.38 -6.34
N ASP A 559 2.59 18.15 -5.85
CA ASP A 559 3.65 17.29 -5.34
C ASP A 559 3.69 15.91 -6.03
N LEU A 560 2.76 15.64 -6.95
CA LEU A 560 2.69 14.37 -7.69
C LEU A 560 3.37 14.46 -9.04
N ALA A 561 4.39 13.63 -9.27
CA ALA A 561 5.20 13.64 -10.49
C ALA A 561 4.37 13.46 -11.77
N VAL A 562 3.38 12.58 -11.77
CA VAL A 562 2.51 12.34 -12.94
C VAL A 562 1.70 13.59 -13.34
N LEU A 563 1.22 14.36 -12.35
CA LEU A 563 0.46 15.59 -12.57
C LEU A 563 1.37 16.77 -12.93
N ASN A 564 2.56 16.84 -12.31
CA ASN A 564 3.48 17.96 -12.43
C ASN A 564 4.42 17.88 -13.64
N GLY A 565 4.76 16.65 -14.07
CA GLY A 565 5.64 16.40 -15.20
C GLY A 565 4.92 16.49 -16.55
N SER A 566 3.59 16.54 -16.55
CA SER A 566 2.76 16.57 -17.76
C SER A 566 2.53 17.99 -18.29
N GLN A 567 2.75 18.15 -19.60
CA GLN A 567 2.48 19.40 -20.34
C GLN A 567 1.13 19.38 -21.07
N ILE A 568 0.30 18.35 -20.82
CA ILE A 568 -1.07 18.23 -21.34
C ILE A 568 -2.08 18.19 -20.19
N PRO A 569 -3.40 18.37 -20.43
CA PRO A 569 -4.40 18.18 -19.39
C PRO A 569 -4.26 16.80 -18.72
N THR A 570 -4.18 16.78 -17.40
CA THR A 570 -3.93 15.54 -16.64
C THR A 570 -4.73 15.48 -15.35
N ALA A 571 -5.31 14.31 -15.08
CA ALA A 571 -6.03 14.00 -13.86
C ALA A 571 -5.56 12.63 -13.32
N LEU A 572 -5.52 12.50 -11.99
CA LEU A 572 -5.31 11.23 -11.30
C LEU A 572 -6.59 10.88 -10.55
N VAL A 573 -7.15 9.71 -10.85
CA VAL A 573 -8.42 9.24 -10.32
C VAL A 573 -8.15 8.24 -9.20
N GLU A 574 -8.63 8.56 -8.01
CA GLU A 574 -8.67 7.65 -6.87
C GLU A 574 -10.06 7.01 -6.83
N VAL A 575 -10.18 5.81 -7.39
CA VAL A 575 -11.49 5.17 -7.65
C VAL A 575 -12.25 4.91 -6.35
N ALA A 576 -11.56 4.33 -5.36
CA ALA A 576 -12.03 4.05 -4.01
C ALA A 576 -10.81 3.80 -3.09
N PHE A 577 -11.02 3.51 -1.80
CA PHE A 577 -9.96 3.23 -0.84
C PHE A 577 -9.70 1.72 -0.71
N LEU A 578 -8.58 1.25 -1.23
CA LEU A 578 -8.20 -0.16 -1.18
C LEU A 578 -8.04 -0.69 0.25
N ASN A 579 -7.65 0.17 1.19
CA ASN A 579 -7.50 -0.22 2.58
C ASN A 579 -8.78 -0.08 3.43
N HIS A 580 -9.93 0.22 2.81
CA HIS A 580 -11.24 0.13 3.44
C HIS A 580 -11.88 -1.23 3.10
N PRO A 581 -12.17 -2.12 4.07
CA PRO A 581 -12.56 -3.51 3.81
C PRO A 581 -13.75 -3.67 2.87
N GLU A 582 -14.77 -2.82 2.99
CA GLU A 582 -15.94 -2.87 2.10
C GLU A 582 -15.60 -2.41 0.68
N GLU A 583 -14.69 -1.43 0.52
CA GLU A 583 -14.32 -0.91 -0.80
C GLU A 583 -13.27 -1.81 -1.46
N GLU A 584 -12.42 -2.52 -0.71
CA GLU A 584 -11.57 -3.58 -1.24
C GLU A 584 -12.42 -4.69 -1.90
N VAL A 585 -13.50 -5.14 -1.23
CA VAL A 585 -14.42 -6.14 -1.81
C VAL A 585 -15.02 -5.64 -3.11
N LEU A 586 -15.37 -4.35 -3.19
CA LEU A 586 -15.85 -3.74 -4.44
C LEU A 586 -14.74 -3.68 -5.50
N LEU A 587 -13.55 -3.21 -5.15
CA LEU A 587 -12.41 -3.07 -6.07
C LEU A 587 -11.94 -4.41 -6.66
N ARG A 588 -12.19 -5.54 -5.97
CA ARG A 588 -11.97 -6.90 -6.48
C ARG A 588 -13.04 -7.37 -7.45
N ALA A 589 -14.24 -6.79 -7.42
CA ALA A 589 -15.37 -7.27 -8.19
C ALA A 589 -15.26 -6.79 -9.66
N PRO A 590 -15.23 -7.69 -10.66
CA PRO A 590 -15.10 -7.30 -12.07
C PRO A 590 -16.19 -6.34 -12.54
N GLY A 591 -17.42 -6.48 -12.03
CA GLY A 591 -18.52 -5.57 -12.36
C GLY A 591 -18.32 -4.15 -11.82
N PHE A 592 -17.71 -3.99 -10.65
CA PHE A 592 -17.38 -2.68 -10.10
C PHE A 592 -16.21 -2.04 -10.87
N GLN A 593 -15.20 -2.83 -11.26
CA GLN A 593 -14.10 -2.36 -12.10
C GLN A 593 -14.59 -1.86 -13.47
N GLN A 594 -15.56 -2.56 -14.08
CA GLN A 594 -16.22 -2.13 -15.31
C GLN A 594 -17.03 -0.84 -15.11
N ALA A 595 -17.77 -0.73 -14.01
CA ALA A 595 -18.49 0.50 -13.68
C ALA A 595 -17.53 1.69 -13.47
N ALA A 596 -16.40 1.47 -12.78
CA ALA A 596 -15.38 2.51 -12.61
C ALA A 596 -14.81 2.98 -13.95
N ALA A 597 -14.46 2.03 -14.83
CA ALA A 597 -14.01 2.33 -16.19
C ALA A 597 -15.08 3.12 -16.98
N GLN A 598 -16.35 2.73 -16.89
CA GLN A 598 -17.47 3.42 -17.55
C GLN A 598 -17.65 4.85 -17.03
N GLY A 599 -17.55 5.06 -15.71
CA GLY A 599 -17.64 6.39 -15.09
C GLY A 599 -16.52 7.32 -15.55
N ILE A 600 -15.27 6.81 -15.61
CA ILE A 600 -14.13 7.57 -16.13
C ILE A 600 -14.33 7.89 -17.62
N PHE A 601 -14.74 6.90 -18.42
CA PHE A 601 -15.05 7.08 -19.85
C PHE A 601 -16.08 8.18 -20.08
N ASN A 602 -17.20 8.14 -19.35
CA ASN A 602 -18.26 9.15 -19.45
C ASN A 602 -17.73 10.55 -19.13
N GLY A 603 -16.84 10.65 -18.13
CA GLY A 603 -16.18 11.90 -17.78
C GLY A 603 -15.25 12.44 -18.88
N ILE A 604 -14.50 11.56 -19.54
CA ILE A 604 -13.62 11.93 -20.66
C ILE A 604 -14.45 12.41 -21.86
N VAL A 605 -15.51 11.68 -22.22
CA VAL A 605 -16.43 12.09 -23.29
C VAL A 605 -17.04 13.46 -23.00
N ARG A 606 -17.47 13.67 -21.76
CA ARG A 606 -18.00 14.96 -21.32
C ARG A 606 -16.96 16.07 -21.41
N TYR A 607 -15.72 15.81 -20.98
CA TYR A 607 -14.63 16.78 -21.05
C TYR A 607 -14.42 17.26 -22.49
N PHE A 608 -14.28 16.35 -23.45
CA PHE A 608 -14.11 16.72 -24.86
C PHE A 608 -15.35 17.39 -25.45
N ALA A 609 -16.56 16.96 -25.11
CA ALA A 609 -17.79 17.61 -25.57
C ALA A 609 -17.90 19.07 -25.09
N GLU A 610 -17.43 19.37 -23.88
CA GLU A 610 -17.51 20.71 -23.28
C GLU A 610 -16.29 21.59 -23.62
N HIS A 611 -15.11 21.00 -23.88
CA HIS A 611 -13.83 21.73 -23.93
C HIS A 611 -12.95 21.41 -25.15
N ALA A 612 -13.46 20.72 -26.17
CA ALA A 612 -12.73 20.46 -27.41
C ALA A 612 -12.09 21.76 -27.96
N PRO A 613 -10.81 21.73 -28.38
CA PRO A 613 -10.24 22.85 -29.12
C PRO A 613 -11.06 23.05 -30.39
N LYS A 614 -11.59 24.26 -30.58
CA LYS A 614 -12.24 24.63 -31.84
C LYS A 614 -11.16 24.64 -32.92
N GLU A 615 -11.38 23.93 -34.02
CA GLU A 615 -10.51 24.00 -35.20
C GLU A 615 -10.39 25.48 -35.64
N GLU A 616 -9.15 25.96 -35.82
CA GLU A 616 -8.85 27.25 -36.48
C GLU A 616 -8.85 27.11 -38.00
#